data_AF-A0A2N0LMM8-F1
#
_entry.id   AF-A0A2N0LMM8-F1
#
_cell.length_a   1.000
_cell.length_b   1.000
_cell.length_c   1.000
_cell.angle_alpha   90.00
_cell.angle_beta   90.00
_cell.angle_gamma   90.00
#
_symmetry.space_group_name_H-M   'P 1'
#
loop_
_entity.id
_entity.type
_entity.pdbx_description
1 polymer ?
#
loop_
_entity_poly.entity_id
_entity_poly.type
_entity_poly.pdbx_seq_one_letter_code
_entity_poly.pdbx_strand_id
1 'polypeptide(L)'
;MLVKTILKVFDFLRGPRIFQLVWHLLTGVSRLTQDEKDAAGQVLGPGAVRYASVRVAEGRVLRLIFKLNRNRAFTLFHTINLPASGHHSRGNLDLLVHEMVHVRQFEKVGSV
;
A
#
# COMPACT_ATOMS: atom_id res chain seq x y z
N MET A 1 4.35 24.43 0.89
CA MET A 1 3.62 24.60 -0.39
C MET A 1 4.32 23.93 -1.57
N LEU A 2 5.64 24.09 -1.72
CA LEU A 2 6.40 23.52 -2.84
C LEU A 2 6.25 21.99 -3.00
N VAL A 3 6.43 21.22 -1.92
CA VAL A 3 6.30 19.75 -1.96
C VAL A 3 4.94 19.31 -2.47
N LYS A 4 3.86 19.95 -2.00
CA LYS A 4 2.49 19.66 -2.45
C LYS A 4 2.31 19.92 -3.94
N THR A 5 2.92 20.99 -4.48
CA THR A 5 2.90 21.27 -5.92
C THR A 5 3.66 20.19 -6.70
N ILE A 6 4.84 19.79 -6.23
CA ILE A 6 5.64 18.72 -6.86
C ILE A 6 4.85 17.41 -6.89
N LEU A 7 4.22 17.02 -5.78
CA LEU A 7 3.41 15.80 -5.69
C LEU A 7 2.20 15.84 -6.63
N LYS A 8 1.54 17.00 -6.75
CA LYS A 8 0.44 17.16 -7.73
C LYS A 8 0.91 17.01 -9.18
N VAL A 9 2.08 17.56 -9.51
CA VAL A 9 2.67 17.39 -10.85
C VAL A 9 3.05 15.92 -11.07
N PHE A 10 3.63 15.27 -10.07
CA PHE A 10 3.95 13.84 -10.10
C PHE A 10 2.69 12.99 -10.33
N ASP A 11 1.59 13.26 -9.63
CA ASP A 11 0.31 12.60 -9.83
C ASP A 11 -0.25 12.84 -11.23
N PHE A 12 -0.23 14.09 -11.70
CA PHE A 12 -0.68 14.47 -13.04
C PHE A 12 0.08 13.72 -14.15
N LEU A 13 1.39 13.56 -13.98
CA LEU A 13 2.25 12.82 -14.90
C LEU A 13 2.15 11.29 -14.73
N ARG A 14 1.19 10.79 -13.94
CA ARG A 14 1.01 9.35 -13.63
C ARG A 14 2.21 8.72 -12.94
N GLY A 15 3.02 9.53 -12.26
CA GLY A 15 4.18 9.11 -11.47
C GLY A 15 3.91 7.93 -10.53
N PRO A 16 2.80 7.91 -9.78
CA PRO A 16 2.45 6.77 -8.92
C PRO A 16 2.37 5.44 -9.66
N ARG A 17 1.86 5.44 -10.90
CA ARG A 17 1.71 4.22 -11.71
C ARG A 17 3.06 3.72 -12.23
N ILE A 18 3.93 4.65 -12.64
CA ILE A 18 5.30 4.32 -13.08
C ILE A 18 6.10 3.79 -11.90
N PHE A 19 6.01 4.46 -10.74
CA PHE A 19 6.67 4.00 -9.53
C PHE A 19 6.19 2.61 -9.12
N GLN A 20 4.87 2.37 -9.09
CA GLN A 20 4.32 1.05 -8.77
C GLN A 20 4.84 -0.04 -9.71
N LEU A 21 4.95 0.24 -11.02
CA LEU A 21 5.49 -0.73 -11.97
C LEU A 21 6.92 -1.13 -11.58
N VAL A 22 7.81 -0.17 -11.35
CA VAL A 22 9.19 -0.43 -10.92
C VAL A 22 9.19 -1.16 -9.58
N TRP A 23 8.38 -0.71 -8.64
CA TRP A 23 8.27 -1.28 -7.30
C TRP A 23 7.82 -2.74 -7.32
N HIS A 24 6.87 -3.10 -8.19
CA HIS A 24 6.35 -4.45 -8.35
C HIS A 24 7.35 -5.41 -8.98
N LEU A 25 8.34 -4.90 -9.74
CA LEU A 25 9.46 -5.71 -10.22
C LEU A 25 10.44 -6.03 -9.08
N LEU A 26 10.65 -5.09 -8.16
CA LEU A 26 11.60 -5.21 -7.05
C LEU A 26 11.05 -6.00 -5.85
N THR A 27 9.74 -6.18 -5.76
CA THR A 27 9.04 -6.78 -4.62
C THR A 27 8.21 -8.01 -5.01
N GLY A 28 7.89 -8.88 -4.05
CA GLY A 28 6.97 -9.99 -4.28
C GLY A 28 5.54 -9.48 -4.12
N VAL A 29 4.81 -9.37 -5.23
CA VAL A 29 3.48 -8.72 -5.23
C VAL A 29 2.37 -9.73 -5.44
N SER A 30 1.29 -9.58 -4.68
CA SER A 30 0.09 -10.39 -4.78
C SER A 30 -1.17 -9.54 -4.68
N ARG A 31 -2.31 -10.10 -5.07
CA ARG A 31 -3.63 -9.48 -4.90
C ARG A 31 -4.10 -9.66 -3.45
N LEU A 32 -5.03 -8.81 -3.04
CA LEU A 32 -5.79 -9.04 -1.81
C LEU A 32 -6.56 -10.36 -1.89
N THR A 33 -6.55 -11.13 -0.81
CA THR A 33 -7.42 -12.28 -0.61
C THR A 33 -8.87 -11.82 -0.41
N GLN A 34 -9.81 -12.76 -0.31
CA GLN A 34 -11.19 -12.40 0.00
C GLN A 34 -11.33 -11.91 1.44
N ASP A 35 -10.73 -12.63 2.40
CA ASP A 35 -10.74 -12.26 3.82
C ASP A 35 -10.20 -10.84 4.07
N GLU A 36 -9.14 -10.44 3.34
CA GLU A 36 -8.57 -9.09 3.43
C GLU A 36 -9.52 -8.01 2.90
N LYS A 37 -10.25 -8.31 1.81
CA LYS A 37 -11.26 -7.39 1.26
C LYS A 37 -12.45 -7.29 2.18
N ASP A 38 -12.87 -8.40 2.79
CA ASP A 38 -14.03 -8.44 3.67
C ASP A 38 -13.74 -7.68 4.97
N ALA A 39 -12.56 -7.88 5.57
CA ALA A 39 -12.11 -7.13 6.74
C ALA A 39 -12.06 -5.62 6.47
N ALA A 40 -11.44 -5.21 5.35
CA ALA A 40 -11.40 -3.80 4.97
C ALA A 40 -12.79 -3.26 4.59
N GLY A 41 -13.61 -4.06 3.93
CA GLY A 41 -14.97 -3.73 3.49
C GLY A 41 -15.92 -3.49 4.65
N GLN A 42 -15.78 -4.22 5.76
CA GLN A 42 -16.57 -4.01 6.99
C GLN A 42 -16.29 -2.65 7.64
N VAL A 43 -15.04 -2.17 7.58
CA VAL A 43 -14.64 -0.90 8.21
C VAL A 43 -14.81 0.29 7.27
N LEU A 44 -14.37 0.17 6.03
CA LEU A 44 -14.34 1.27 5.06
C LEU A 44 -15.58 1.32 4.18
N GLY A 45 -16.25 0.19 3.96
CA GLY A 45 -17.33 0.02 3.00
C GLY A 45 -16.86 -0.61 1.67
N PRO A 46 -17.76 -1.28 0.93
CA PRO A 46 -17.41 -2.05 -0.28
C PRO A 46 -16.99 -1.19 -1.47
N GLY A 47 -17.35 0.10 -1.49
CA GLY A 47 -17.01 1.04 -2.57
C GLY A 47 -16.01 2.13 -2.16
N ALA A 48 -15.43 2.06 -0.95
CA ALA A 48 -14.59 3.13 -0.43
C ALA A 48 -13.18 3.15 -1.01
N VAL A 49 -12.71 2.00 -1.50
CA VAL A 49 -11.41 1.82 -2.15
C VAL A 49 -11.60 0.97 -3.40
N ARG A 50 -10.81 1.20 -4.45
CA ARG A 50 -10.74 0.26 -5.59
C ARG A 50 -9.95 -0.99 -5.21
N TYR A 51 -10.55 -1.89 -4.42
CA TYR A 51 -9.91 -3.10 -3.89
C TYR A 51 -9.20 -3.95 -4.95
N ALA A 52 -9.73 -4.02 -6.18
CA ALA A 52 -9.13 -4.75 -7.29
C ALA A 52 -7.77 -4.19 -7.74
N SER A 53 -7.51 -2.90 -7.49
CA SER A 53 -6.25 -2.22 -7.81
C SER A 53 -5.21 -2.39 -6.71
N VAL A 54 -5.62 -2.75 -5.50
CA VAL A 54 -4.71 -2.87 -4.34
C VAL A 54 -3.85 -4.11 -4.45
N ARG A 55 -2.61 -3.99 -4.01
CA ARG A 55 -1.61 -5.04 -3.99
C ARG A 55 -0.94 -5.12 -2.64
N VAL A 56 -0.58 -6.34 -2.24
CA VAL A 56 0.26 -6.59 -1.06
C VAL A 56 1.65 -6.97 -1.55
N ALA A 57 2.66 -6.25 -1.09
CA ALA A 57 4.05 -6.46 -1.43
C ALA A 57 4.84 -6.98 -0.22
N GLU A 58 5.58 -8.07 -0.42
CA GLU A 58 6.35 -8.77 0.60
C GLU A 58 7.71 -9.22 0.03
N GLY A 59 8.70 -9.41 0.91
CA GLY A 59 9.98 -10.04 0.55
C GLY A 59 10.86 -9.27 -0.44
N ARG A 60 11.82 -9.97 -1.07
CA ARG A 60 12.85 -9.37 -1.95
C ARG A 60 13.54 -8.16 -1.30
N VAL A 61 13.62 -7.02 -1.98
CA VAL A 61 14.22 -5.77 -1.47
C VAL A 61 13.56 -5.32 -0.15
N LEU A 62 12.28 -5.62 0.07
CA LEU A 62 11.61 -5.29 1.33
C LEU A 62 12.24 -6.00 2.55
N ARG A 63 12.90 -7.15 2.38
CA ARG A 63 13.61 -7.82 3.49
C ARG A 63 14.67 -6.90 4.12
N LEU A 64 15.40 -6.16 3.28
CA LEU A 64 16.40 -5.20 3.75
C LEU A 64 15.73 -3.96 4.35
N ILE A 65 14.70 -3.43 3.68
CA ILE A 65 13.97 -2.24 4.13
C ILE A 65 13.37 -2.47 5.53
N PHE A 66 12.71 -3.61 5.75
CA PHE A 66 12.12 -3.91 7.05
C PHE A 66 13.15 -4.19 8.14
N LYS A 67 14.33 -4.73 7.79
CA LYS A 67 15.46 -4.82 8.73
C LYS A 67 15.88 -3.43 9.22
N LEU A 68 15.86 -2.43 8.34
CA LEU A 68 16.22 -1.04 8.68
C LEU A 68 15.09 -0.27 9.37
N ASN A 69 13.83 -0.50 9.00
CA ASN A 69 12.68 0.25 9.53
C ASN A 69 12.06 -0.36 10.80
N ARG A 70 12.63 -1.46 11.32
CA ARG A 70 12.13 -2.25 12.47
C ARG A 70 10.80 -2.95 12.18
N ASN A 71 10.67 -3.56 11.00
CA ASN A 71 9.49 -4.32 10.55
C ASN A 71 8.17 -3.55 10.63
N ARG A 72 8.17 -2.24 10.40
CA ARG A 72 6.96 -1.41 10.30
C ARG A 72 6.37 -1.50 8.90
N ALA A 73 5.09 -1.87 8.80
CA ALA A 73 4.35 -1.79 7.55
C ALA A 73 4.29 -0.35 7.03
N PHE A 74 4.08 -0.21 5.73
CA PHE A 74 3.84 1.09 5.11
C PHE A 74 3.13 0.94 3.76
N THR A 75 2.42 1.99 3.36
CA THR A 75 1.69 2.02 2.10
C THR A 75 2.29 3.00 1.11
N LEU A 76 2.42 2.56 -0.14
CA LEU A 76 2.76 3.39 -1.29
C LEU A 76 1.65 3.27 -2.33
N PHE A 77 0.86 4.33 -2.48
CA PHE A 77 -0.22 4.41 -3.48
C PHE A 77 -1.25 3.28 -3.29
N HIS A 78 -1.31 2.31 -4.23
CA HIS A 78 -2.13 1.10 -4.15
C HIS A 78 -1.39 -0.13 -3.64
N THR A 79 -0.19 0.03 -3.09
CA THR A 79 0.64 -1.09 -2.63
C THR A 79 0.88 -1.01 -1.13
N ILE A 80 0.34 -1.98 -0.40
CA ILE A 80 0.57 -2.18 1.03
C ILE A 80 1.82 -3.06 1.18
N ASN A 81 2.85 -2.57 1.87
CA ASN A 81 4.12 -3.28 2.04
C ASN A 81 4.17 -3.87 3.45
N LEU A 82 4.24 -5.20 3.53
CA LEU A 82 4.21 -5.93 4.79
C LEU A 82 5.48 -6.77 4.99
N PRO A 83 6.04 -6.83 6.21
CA PRO A 83 7.08 -7.79 6.54
C PRO A 83 6.55 -9.22 6.42
N ALA A 84 7.41 -10.12 5.97
CA ALA A 84 7.04 -11.53 5.74
C ALA A 84 6.71 -12.31 7.03
N SER A 85 7.05 -11.76 8.20
CA SER A 85 6.79 -12.38 9.51
C SER A 85 6.73 -11.33 10.62
N GLY A 86 6.26 -11.76 11.80
CA GLY A 86 6.10 -10.89 12.98
C GLY A 86 4.74 -10.20 13.06
N HIS A 87 4.61 -9.28 14.03
CA HIS A 87 3.35 -8.64 14.38
C HIS A 87 2.73 -7.81 13.25
N HIS A 88 3.57 -7.23 12.39
CA HIS A 88 3.12 -6.41 11.25
C HIS A 88 2.99 -7.20 9.94
N SER A 89 3.04 -8.53 10.01
CA SER A 89 2.90 -9.37 8.82
C SER A 89 1.46 -9.41 8.32
N ARG A 90 1.29 -9.95 7.11
CA ARG A 90 0.01 -10.05 6.39
C ARG A 90 -1.14 -10.69 7.16
N GLY A 91 -0.85 -11.59 8.11
CA GLY A 91 -1.88 -12.21 8.95
C GLY A 91 -2.57 -11.25 9.93
N ASN A 92 -2.01 -10.06 10.17
CA ASN A 92 -2.62 -9.06 11.02
C ASN A 92 -3.60 -8.19 10.21
N LEU A 93 -4.87 -8.61 10.20
CA LEU A 93 -5.92 -7.94 9.43
C LEU A 93 -6.19 -6.50 9.91
N ASP A 94 -6.10 -6.22 11.21
CA ASP A 94 -6.29 -4.87 11.75
C ASP A 94 -5.25 -3.90 11.19
N LEU A 95 -3.99 -4.34 11.11
CA LEU A 95 -2.93 -3.57 10.48
C LEU A 95 -3.15 -3.43 8.97
N LEU A 96 -3.59 -4.47 8.28
CA LEU A 96 -3.90 -4.38 6.85
C LEU A 96 -5.02 -3.36 6.60
N VAL A 97 -6.04 -3.32 7.46
CA VAL A 97 -7.11 -2.33 7.40
C VAL A 97 -6.57 -0.92 7.69
N HIS A 98 -5.67 -0.76 8.66
CA HIS A 98 -4.97 0.51 8.90
C HIS A 98 -4.24 0.99 7.64
N GLU A 99 -3.46 0.13 7.00
CA GLU A 99 -2.76 0.47 5.76
C GLU A 99 -3.73 0.74 4.59
N MET A 100 -4.89 0.08 4.56
CA MET A 100 -5.95 0.37 3.58
C MET A 100 -6.51 1.78 3.72
N VAL A 101 -6.51 2.36 4.92
CA VAL A 101 -6.87 3.78 5.11
C VAL A 101 -5.93 4.68 4.34
N HIS A 102 -4.63 4.37 4.29
CA HIS A 102 -3.65 5.12 3.51
C HIS A 102 -3.88 4.98 1.99
N VAL A 103 -4.31 3.81 1.53
CA VAL A 103 -4.76 3.64 0.13
C VAL A 103 -5.96 4.54 -0.15
N ARG A 104 -6.97 4.54 0.73
CA ARG A 104 -8.15 5.41 0.58
C ARG A 104 -7.77 6.89 0.56
N GLN A 105 -6.84 7.31 1.42
CA GLN A 105 -6.31 8.66 1.42
C GLN A 105 -5.70 9.01 0.06
N PHE A 106 -4.81 8.15 -0.46
CA PHE A 106 -4.22 8.34 -1.78
C PHE A 106 -5.29 8.47 -2.89
N GLU A 107 -6.32 7.63 -2.88
CA GLU A 107 -7.40 7.71 -3.88
C GLU A 107 -8.23 9.01 -3.80
N LYS A 108 -8.29 9.64 -2.63
CA LYS A 108 -9.06 10.87 -2.41
C LYS A 108 -8.25 12.13 -2.64
N VAL A 109 -6.97 12.15 -2.26
CA VAL A 109 -6.17 13.39 -2.23
C VAL A 109 -4.90 13.33 -3.07
N GLY A 110 -4.56 12.19 -3.66
CA GLY A 110 -3.30 11.99 -4.39
C GLY A 110 -2.13 11.67 -3.46
N SER A 111 -0.91 11.82 -3.96
CA SER A 111 0.31 11.57 -3.19
C SER A 111 0.40 12.50 -1.98
N VAL A 112 0.74 11.94 -0.82
CA VAL A 112 0.85 12.64 0.47
C VAL A 112 2.27 12.53 1.01
#